data_AF-A0A6N8BLI6-F1
#
_entry.id   AF-A0A6N8BLI6-F1
#
_cell.length_a   1.000
_cell.length_b   1.000
_cell.length_c   1.000
_cell.angle_alpha   90.00
_cell.angle_beta   90.00
_cell.angle_gamma   90.00
#
_symmetry.space_group_name_H-M   'P 1'
#
loop_
_entity.id
_entity.type
_entity.pdbx_description
1 polymer ?
#
loop_
_entity_poly.entity_id
_entity_poly.type
_entity_poly.pdbx_seq_one_letter_code
_entity_poly.pdbx_strand_id
1 'polypeptide(L)'
;MTQKKIHYPGLNRDEEVNTQIKKLVSRVNLMQDLLFEIKADTPLGRTVKMLLNLFLCEDEDGVLDLTGISCQKLANLTGVNHTELQESLEYLQRQGIILYKPASK
;
A
#
# COMPACT_ATOMS: atom_id res chain seq x y z
N MET A 1 50.03 -17.25 27.79
CA MET A 1 49.50 -15.90 27.51
C MET A 1 48.57 -16.02 26.30
N THR A 2 47.26 -15.91 26.51
CA THR A 2 46.27 -16.11 25.44
C THR A 2 45.58 -14.78 25.18
N GLN A 3 45.88 -14.13 24.06
CA GLN A 3 45.20 -12.92 23.62
C GLN A 3 43.76 -13.28 23.23
N LYS A 4 42.78 -12.90 24.06
CA LYS A 4 41.39 -12.83 23.65
C LYS A 4 41.26 -11.69 22.64
N LYS A 5 41.06 -12.02 21.36
CA LYS A 5 40.57 -11.06 20.36
C LYS A 5 39.19 -10.61 20.80
N ILE A 6 39.07 -9.33 21.16
CA ILE A 6 37.78 -8.67 21.38
C ILE A 6 37.11 -8.54 20.01
N HIS A 7 36.00 -9.23 19.83
CA HIS A 7 35.15 -9.12 18.65
C HIS A 7 34.31 -7.84 18.79
N TYR A 8 34.53 -6.87 17.91
CA TYR A 8 33.71 -5.66 17.85
C TYR A 8 32.52 -5.90 16.91
N PRO A 9 31.27 -5.68 17.34
CA PRO A 9 30.09 -5.80 16.49
C PRO A 9 29.92 -4.53 15.64
N GLY A 10 30.75 -4.39 14.60
CA GLY A 10 30.70 -3.26 13.66
C GLY A 10 29.88 -3.51 12.40
N LEU A 11 29.33 -4.71 12.21
CA LEU A 11 28.77 -5.16 10.92
C LEU A 11 27.29 -4.83 10.67
N ASN A 12 26.54 -4.32 11.65
CA ASN A 12 25.07 -4.28 11.53
C ASN A 12 24.46 -2.92 11.11
N ARG A 13 25.15 -1.80 11.35
CA ARG A 13 24.51 -0.47 11.16
C ARG A 13 24.36 -0.10 9.70
N ASP A 14 25.40 -0.34 8.90
CA ASP A 14 25.38 0.00 7.48
C ASP A 14 24.44 -0.92 6.70
N GLU A 15 24.32 -2.19 7.07
CA GLU A 15 23.35 -3.13 6.48
C GLU A 15 21.90 -2.77 6.83
N GLU A 16 21.64 -2.35 8.07
CA GLU A 16 20.33 -1.88 8.51
C GLU A 16 19.92 -0.61 7.76
N VAL A 17 20.80 0.39 7.70
CA VAL A 17 20.57 1.64 6.96
C VAL A 17 20.31 1.35 5.48
N ASN A 18 21.13 0.51 4.84
CA ASN A 18 20.91 0.11 3.45
C ASN A 18 19.57 -0.61 3.25
N THR A 19 19.13 -1.43 4.20
CA THR A 19 17.83 -2.09 4.15
C THR A 19 16.68 -1.08 4.25
N GLN A 20 16.80 -0.08 5.11
CA GLN A 20 15.82 1.00 5.22
C GLN A 20 15.76 1.86 3.96
N ILE A 21 16.92 2.21 3.39
CA ILE A 21 17.00 2.95 2.12
C ILE A 21 16.32 2.16 0.99
N LYS A 22 16.59 0.85 0.87
CA LYS A 22 15.93 0.00 -0.13
C LYS A 22 14.41 0.00 0.02
N LYS A 23 13.90 -0.12 1.26
CA LYS A 23 12.46 -0.03 1.54
C LYS A 23 11.88 1.31 1.11
N LEU A 24 12.57 2.42 1.40
CA LEU A 24 12.11 3.75 1.01
C LEU A 24 12.06 3.89 -0.52
N VAL A 25 13.11 3.46 -1.22
CA VAL A 25 13.15 3.46 -2.69
C VAL A 25 12.00 2.64 -3.27
N SER A 26 11.74 1.44 -2.73
CA SER A 26 10.59 0.62 -3.16
C SER A 26 9.26 1.33 -2.95
N ARG A 27 9.09 2.07 -1.85
CA ARG A 27 7.85 2.83 -1.60
C ARG A 27 7.71 4.02 -2.56
N VAL A 28 8.79 4.71 -2.88
CA VAL A 28 8.77 5.81 -3.87
C VAL A 28 8.43 5.28 -5.27
N ASN A 29 9.02 4.16 -5.68
CA ASN A 29 8.71 3.53 -6.96
C ASN A 29 7.24 3.09 -7.02
N LEU A 30 6.72 2.49 -5.96
CA LEU A 30 5.29 2.15 -5.87
C LEU A 30 4.40 3.38 -6.00
N MET A 31 4.73 4.50 -5.36
CA MET A 31 3.98 5.76 -5.52
C MET A 31 4.01 6.24 -6.97
N GLN A 32 5.16 6.16 -7.63
CA GLN A 32 5.29 6.51 -9.04
C GLN A 32 4.40 5.61 -9.92
N ASP A 33 4.42 4.29 -9.72
CA ASP A 33 3.62 3.33 -10.47
C ASP A 33 2.12 3.62 -10.31
N LEU A 34 1.66 3.85 -9.07
CA LEU A 34 0.25 4.19 -8.82
C LEU A 34 -0.17 5.53 -9.44
N LEU A 35 0.71 6.52 -9.49
CA LEU A 35 0.45 7.78 -10.19
C LEU A 35 0.33 7.57 -11.70
N PHE A 36 1.11 6.65 -12.28
CA PHE A 36 0.95 6.26 -13.68
C PHE A 36 -0.39 5.56 -13.93
N GLU A 37 -0.80 4.65 -13.06
CA GLU A 37 -2.11 3.98 -13.15
C GLU A 37 -3.26 5.00 -13.09
N ILE A 38 -3.20 5.97 -12.16
CA ILE A 38 -4.17 7.08 -12.08
C ILE A 38 -4.20 7.88 -13.38
N LYS A 39 -3.02 8.24 -13.91
CA LYS A 39 -2.92 9.02 -15.15
C LYS A 39 -3.45 8.26 -16.37
N ALA A 40 -3.21 6.96 -16.43
CA ALA A 40 -3.67 6.09 -17.50
C ALA A 40 -5.16 5.69 -17.38
N ASP A 41 -5.83 6.10 -16.30
CA ASP A 41 -7.24 5.81 -16.03
C ASP A 41 -7.56 4.30 -16.05
N THR A 42 -6.61 3.49 -15.57
CA THR A 42 -6.78 2.04 -15.44
C THR A 42 -7.77 1.71 -14.31
N PRO A 43 -8.28 0.47 -14.22
CA PRO A 43 -9.13 0.09 -13.09
C PRO A 43 -8.45 0.25 -11.72
N LEU A 44 -7.14 -0.04 -11.63
CA LEU A 44 -6.34 0.22 -10.43
C LEU A 44 -6.25 1.73 -10.15
N GLY A 45 -5.95 2.53 -11.18
CA GLY A 45 -5.87 3.98 -11.08
C GLY A 45 -7.16 4.62 -10.57
N ARG A 46 -8.31 4.22 -11.13
CA ARG A 46 -9.63 4.67 -10.65
C ARG A 46 -9.88 4.27 -9.21
N THR A 47 -9.51 3.04 -8.84
CA THR A 47 -9.63 2.55 -7.46
C THR A 47 -8.80 3.37 -6.49
N VAL A 48 -7.53 3.63 -6.80
CA VAL A 48 -6.65 4.47 -5.96
C VAL A 48 -7.19 5.89 -5.85
N LYS A 49 -7.62 6.49 -6.97
CA LYS A 49 -8.20 7.84 -6.98
C LYS A 49 -9.44 7.94 -6.10
N MET A 50 -10.34 6.95 -6.16
CA MET A 50 -11.53 6.89 -5.32
C MET A 50 -11.17 6.78 -3.84
N LEU A 51 -10.24 5.89 -3.47
CA LEU A 51 -9.79 5.75 -2.09
C LEU A 51 -9.13 7.02 -1.56
N LEU A 52 -8.31 7.70 -2.37
CA LEU A 52 -7.72 8.99 -2.01
C LEU A 52 -8.78 10.06 -1.80
N ASN A 53 -9.78 10.15 -2.68
CA ASN A 53 -10.86 11.11 -2.52
C ASN A 53 -11.67 10.85 -1.25
N LEU A 54 -11.96 9.59 -0.94
CA LEU A 54 -12.65 9.23 0.30
C LEU A 54 -11.80 9.57 1.53
N PHE A 55 -10.50 9.25 1.49
CA PHE A 55 -9.57 9.56 2.57
C PHE A 55 -9.44 11.07 2.84
N LEU A 56 -9.38 11.88 1.78
CA LEU A 56 -9.29 13.34 1.89
C LEU A 56 -10.59 14.00 2.36
N CYS A 57 -11.72 13.29 2.31
CA CYS A 57 -13.01 13.77 2.80
C CYS A 57 -13.28 13.41 4.26
N GLU A 58 -12.50 12.50 4.87
CA GLU A 58 -12.63 12.18 6.29
C GLU A 58 -11.70 13.07 7.11
N ASP A 59 -12.29 13.93 7.96
CA ASP A 59 -11.57 15.03 8.61
C ASP A 59 -10.84 14.64 9.91
N GLU A 60 -11.10 13.48 10.54
CA GLU A 60 -10.84 13.37 11.99
C GLU A 60 -9.74 12.39 12.45
N ASP A 61 -9.46 11.27 11.78
CA ASP A 61 -8.55 10.25 12.34
C ASP A 61 -7.42 9.75 11.43
N GLY A 62 -7.36 10.22 10.18
CA GLY A 62 -6.32 9.79 9.22
C GLY A 62 -6.37 8.28 8.90
N VAL A 63 -7.52 7.65 9.14
CA VAL A 63 -7.82 6.25 8.80
C VAL A 63 -9.17 6.24 8.12
N LEU A 64 -9.19 5.79 6.85
CA LEU A 64 -10.44 5.59 6.11
C LEU A 64 -11.01 4.21 6.44
N ASP A 65 -12.12 4.15 7.16
CA ASP A 65 -12.84 2.92 7.44
C ASP A 65 -14.03 2.73 6.50
N LEU A 66 -13.91 1.77 5.58
CA LEU A 66 -14.97 1.40 4.63
C LEU A 66 -15.77 0.17 5.10
N THR A 67 -15.64 -0.23 6.37
CA THR A 67 -16.40 -1.36 6.92
C THR A 67 -17.90 -1.12 6.76
N GLY A 68 -18.61 -2.13 6.23
CA GLY A 68 -20.05 -2.04 5.96
C GLY A 68 -20.41 -1.44 4.59
N ILE A 69 -19.44 -0.94 3.82
CA ILE A 69 -19.66 -0.58 2.42
C ILE A 69 -19.49 -1.83 1.55
N SER A 70 -20.51 -2.17 0.76
CA SER A 70 -20.43 -3.33 -0.13
C SER A 70 -19.45 -3.10 -1.29
N CYS A 71 -18.73 -4.14 -1.70
CA CYS A 71 -17.87 -4.08 -2.89
C CYS A 71 -18.65 -3.67 -4.15
N GLN A 72 -19.93 -4.03 -4.26
CA GLN A 72 -20.76 -3.56 -5.38
C GLN A 72 -20.95 -2.04 -5.37
N LYS A 73 -21.18 -1.45 -4.19
CA LYS A 73 -21.32 0.00 -4.05
C LYS A 73 -20.00 0.69 -4.38
N LEU A 74 -18.87 0.15 -3.92
CA LEU A 74 -17.54 0.64 -4.30
C LEU A 74 -17.33 0.58 -5.81
N ALA A 75 -17.62 -0.56 -6.46
CA ALA A 75 -17.44 -0.74 -7.91
C ALA A 75 -18.24 0.27 -8.72
N ASN A 76 -19.48 0.54 -8.30
CA ASN A 76 -20.33 1.55 -8.91
C ASN A 76 -19.75 2.97 -8.75
N LEU A 77 -19.12 3.29 -7.61
CA LEU A 77 -18.49 4.59 -7.37
C LEU A 77 -17.22 4.78 -8.22
N THR A 78 -16.46 3.72 -8.46
CA THR A 78 -15.25 3.76 -9.30
C THR A 78 -15.52 3.65 -10.79
N GLY A 79 -16.71 3.21 -11.21
CA GLY A 79 -17.01 2.92 -12.61
C GLY A 79 -16.16 1.78 -13.17
N VAL A 80 -15.82 0.80 -12.32
CA VAL A 80 -15.10 -0.43 -12.68
C VAL A 80 -16.00 -1.63 -12.39
N ASN A 81 -15.74 -2.77 -13.02
CA ASN A 81 -16.50 -3.97 -12.72
C ASN A 81 -16.03 -4.61 -11.39
N HIS A 82 -16.81 -5.57 -10.88
CA HIS A 82 -16.53 -6.21 -9.60
C HIS A 82 -15.18 -6.93 -9.56
N THR A 83 -14.82 -7.63 -10.63
CA THR A 83 -13.57 -8.37 -10.74
C THR A 83 -12.37 -7.43 -10.74
N GLU A 84 -12.42 -6.38 -11.56
CA GLU A 84 -11.38 -5.33 -11.62
C GLU A 84 -11.18 -4.65 -10.27
N LEU A 85 -12.27 -4.33 -9.56
CA LEU A 85 -12.19 -3.75 -8.23
C LEU A 85 -11.51 -4.74 -7.27
N GLN A 86 -11.92 -6.01 -7.29
CA GLN A 86 -11.37 -7.03 -6.40
C GLN A 86 -9.86 -7.19 -6.65
N GLU A 87 -9.42 -7.32 -7.90
CA GLU A 87 -8.01 -7.42 -8.26
C GLU A 87 -7.21 -6.19 -7.79
N SER A 88 -7.79 -5.00 -7.94
CA SER A 88 -7.18 -3.75 -7.49
C SER A 88 -7.03 -3.71 -5.97
N LEU A 89 -8.06 -4.10 -5.21
CA LEU A 89 -8.02 -4.14 -3.75
C LEU A 89 -7.02 -5.20 -3.24
N GLU A 90 -6.98 -6.38 -3.84
CA GLU A 90 -6.02 -7.44 -3.52
C GLU A 90 -4.57 -7.00 -3.83
N TYR A 91 -4.36 -6.27 -4.93
CA TYR A 91 -3.06 -5.68 -5.23
C TYR A 91 -2.65 -4.67 -4.14
N LEU A 92 -3.51 -3.71 -3.80
CA LEU A 92 -3.21 -2.69 -2.79
C LEU A 92 -2.97 -3.29 -1.39
N GLN A 93 -3.69 -4.36 -1.04
CA GLN A 93 -3.46 -5.12 0.18
C GLN A 93 -2.09 -5.80 0.18
N ARG A 94 -1.69 -6.44 -0.93
CA ARG A 94 -0.36 -7.06 -1.07
C ARG A 94 0.77 -6.04 -0.97
N GLN A 95 0.54 -4.80 -1.41
CA GLN A 95 1.49 -3.69 -1.27
C GLN A 95 1.49 -3.05 0.13
N GLY A 96 0.65 -3.53 1.05
CA GLY A 96 0.52 -3.00 2.41
C GLY A 96 0.00 -1.55 2.44
N ILE A 97 -0.85 -1.17 1.48
CA ILE A 97 -1.47 0.15 1.43
C ILE A 97 -2.79 0.15 2.20
N ILE A 98 -3.60 -0.90 2.03
CA ILE A 98 -4.91 -1.04 2.68
C ILE A 98 -4.99 -2.36 3.46
N LEU A 99 -5.90 -2.39 4.43
CA LEU A 99 -6.37 -3.63 5.03
C LEU A 99 -7.74 -3.96 4.43
N TYR A 100 -7.80 -5.06 3.69
CA TYR A 100 -9.05 -5.53 3.07
C TYR A 100 -9.36 -6.94 3.57
N LYS A 101 -10.59 -7.13 4.04
CA LYS A 101 -11.16 -8.43 4.35
C LYS A 101 -12.39 -8.62 3.48
N PRO A 102 -12.36 -9.48 2.45
CA PRO A 102 -13.56 -9.81 1.72
C PRO A 102 -14.57 -10.41 2.71
N ALA A 103 -15.82 -9.96 2.66
CA ALA A 103 -16.88 -10.59 3.42
C ALA A 103 -16.95 -12.06 3.00
N SER A 104 -16.69 -12.99 3.93
CA SER A 104 -16.86 -14.41 3.67
C SER A 104 -18.30 -14.68 3.26
N LYS A 105 -18.49 -15.45 2.19
CA LYS A 105 -19.79 -15.95 1.75
C LYS A 105 -20.51 -16.70 2.86
#